data_AF-A0A8H4JPT2-F1
#
_entry.id   AF-A0A8H4JPT2-F1
#
_cell.length_a   1.000
_cell.length_b   1.000
_cell.length_c   1.000
_cell.angle_alpha   90.00
_cell.angle_beta   90.00
_cell.angle_gamma   90.00
#
_symmetry.space_group_name_H-M   'P 1'
#
loop_
_entity.id
_entity.type
_entity.pdbx_description
1 polymer ?
#
loop_
_entity_poly.entity_id
_entity_poly.type
_entity_poly.pdbx_seq_one_letter_code
_entity_poly.pdbx_strand_id
1 'polypeptide(L)'
;MRRKNSLTLEESSLSSLPSAKVEIEAIRQLISNTMALNGGEAKKEKFSAHLGNYRVLHFAIHGSLSKEVPVLSAIHLSDSQNITVEDSMCQDLRAELVVLSACNTGRGEVTNGHDMIGFARVLLAAGVKSVFVSLWSVDDDVTSFLMTRFYQHLEKEWSPAGTLQAAQLATQQATRHKVKGFLQGLRTIEPELELTGPTYGETGSYSHPIYWAPFITINKS
;
A
#
# COMPACT_ATOMS: atom_id res chain seq x y z
N MET A 1 0.59 12.83 -22.97
CA MET A 1 0.04 12.59 -21.62
C MET A 1 0.12 11.08 -21.37
N ARG A 2 1.03 10.60 -20.50
CA ARG A 2 1.13 9.15 -20.20
C ARG A 2 -0.15 8.69 -19.49
N ARG A 3 -0.73 7.56 -19.90
CA ARG A 3 -1.95 7.00 -19.27
C ARG A 3 -1.66 6.70 -17.80
N LYS A 4 -2.62 7.01 -16.91
CA LYS A 4 -2.59 6.64 -15.50
C LYS A 4 -3.04 5.18 -15.41
N ASN A 5 -2.10 4.26 -15.28
CA ASN A 5 -2.39 2.83 -15.11
C ASN A 5 -1.75 2.38 -13.79
N SER A 6 -2.45 1.54 -13.04
CA SER A 6 -1.98 0.93 -11.78
C SER A 6 -1.94 -0.60 -11.88
N LEU A 7 -0.92 -1.21 -11.30
CA LEU A 7 -0.88 -2.66 -11.03
C LEU A 7 -0.96 -2.87 -9.52
N THR A 8 -1.88 -3.71 -9.08
CA THR A 8 -2.08 -4.00 -7.66
C THR A 8 -1.90 -5.48 -7.37
N LEU A 9 -1.17 -5.84 -6.32
CA LEU A 9 -0.93 -7.23 -5.91
C LEU A 9 -1.57 -7.56 -4.55
N GLU A 10 -2.14 -8.77 -4.45
CA GLU A 10 -2.59 -9.42 -3.21
C GLU A 10 -2.04 -10.86 -3.13
N GLU A 11 -1.53 -11.30 -1.98
CA GLU A 11 -1.00 -12.65 -1.76
C GLU A 11 -2.09 -13.60 -1.22
N SER A 12 -2.13 -14.88 -1.65
CA SER A 12 -3.10 -15.87 -1.17
C SER A 12 -2.62 -16.83 -0.06
N SER A 13 -1.37 -16.78 0.38
CA SER A 13 -0.83 -17.84 1.24
C SER A 13 0.06 -17.35 2.37
N LEU A 14 -0.56 -16.83 3.43
CA LEU A 14 -0.28 -17.07 4.86
C LEU A 14 -1.07 -16.01 5.64
N SER A 15 -2.21 -16.40 6.22
CA SER A 15 -3.26 -15.52 6.77
C SER A 15 -3.85 -14.56 5.73
N SER A 16 -5.17 -14.65 5.49
CA SER A 16 -5.91 -13.68 4.69
C SER A 16 -5.56 -12.26 5.15
N LEU A 17 -5.33 -11.34 4.22
CA LEU A 17 -5.35 -9.89 4.46
C LEU A 17 -6.70 -9.34 3.95
N PRO A 18 -7.82 -9.49 4.69
CA PRO A 18 -9.13 -9.00 4.23
C PRO A 18 -9.09 -7.52 3.85
N SER A 19 -8.28 -6.73 4.55
CA SER A 19 -8.06 -5.32 4.27
C SER A 19 -7.38 -5.05 2.93
N ALA A 20 -6.46 -5.91 2.49
CA ALA A 20 -5.84 -5.79 1.18
C ALA A 20 -6.91 -5.90 0.08
N LYS A 21 -7.78 -6.91 0.10
CA LYS A 21 -8.87 -7.05 -0.89
C LYS A 21 -9.73 -5.80 -1.01
N VAL A 22 -10.15 -5.25 0.14
CA VAL A 22 -10.96 -4.04 0.19
C VAL A 22 -10.22 -2.84 -0.38
N GLU A 23 -8.94 -2.68 -0.04
CA GLU A 23 -8.08 -1.63 -0.56
C GLU A 23 -7.94 -1.72 -2.09
N ILE A 24 -7.61 -2.89 -2.62
CA ILE A 24 -7.43 -3.11 -4.06
C ILE A 24 -8.71 -2.81 -4.82
N GLU A 25 -9.85 -3.33 -4.35
CA GLU A 25 -11.12 -3.12 -5.04
C GLU A 25 -11.57 -1.65 -4.98
N ALA A 26 -11.36 -0.97 -3.86
CA ALA A 26 -11.59 0.48 -3.78
C ALA A 26 -10.71 1.25 -4.77
N ILE A 27 -9.44 0.87 -4.94
CA ILE A 27 -8.53 1.49 -5.91
C ILE A 27 -8.99 1.26 -7.35
N ARG A 28 -9.45 0.05 -7.69
CA ARG A 28 -9.95 -0.29 -9.04
C ARG A 28 -11.12 0.59 -9.47
N GLN A 29 -11.96 0.98 -8.53
CA GLN A 29 -13.10 1.87 -8.80
C GLN A 29 -12.67 3.34 -8.96
N LEU A 30 -11.51 3.71 -8.41
CA LEU A 30 -11.02 5.09 -8.40
C LEU A 30 -10.04 5.42 -9.53
N ILE A 31 -9.17 4.47 -9.90
CA ILE A 31 -8.21 4.67 -10.99
C ILE A 31 -8.67 3.90 -12.22
N SER A 32 -8.93 4.65 -13.29
CA SER A 32 -9.20 4.11 -14.62
C SER A 32 -8.01 3.28 -15.12
N ASN A 33 -8.24 2.08 -15.67
CA ASN A 33 -7.19 1.16 -16.16
C ASN A 33 -6.28 0.56 -15.06
N THR A 34 -6.87 0.23 -13.90
CA THR A 34 -6.21 -0.60 -12.88
C THR A 34 -6.22 -2.08 -13.28
N MET A 35 -5.05 -2.71 -13.30
CA MET A 35 -4.91 -4.16 -13.30
C MET A 35 -4.71 -4.63 -11.85
N ALA A 36 -5.52 -5.57 -11.40
CA ALA A 36 -5.34 -6.21 -10.09
C ALA A 36 -4.96 -7.68 -10.30
N LEU A 37 -3.90 -8.12 -9.63
CA LEU A 37 -3.49 -9.52 -9.53
C LEU A 37 -3.77 -9.95 -8.08
N ASN A 38 -4.86 -10.69 -7.90
CA ASN A 38 -5.34 -11.07 -6.57
C ASN A 38 -5.12 -12.55 -6.30
N GLY A 39 -4.86 -12.90 -5.04
CA GLY A 39 -4.67 -14.27 -4.59
C GLY A 39 -3.73 -15.07 -5.49
N GLY A 40 -4.17 -16.25 -5.96
CA GLY A 40 -3.36 -17.13 -6.81
C GLY A 40 -2.95 -16.58 -8.17
N GLU A 41 -3.38 -15.37 -8.54
CA GLU A 41 -2.93 -14.67 -9.75
C GLU A 41 -1.70 -13.78 -9.52
N ALA A 42 -1.36 -13.46 -8.26
CA ALA A 42 -0.16 -12.70 -7.90
C ALA A 42 1.08 -13.60 -7.96
N LYS A 43 1.42 -14.08 -9.16
CA LYS A 43 2.60 -14.93 -9.43
C LYS A 43 3.73 -14.12 -10.04
N LYS A 44 4.98 -14.57 -9.85
CA LYS A 44 6.17 -13.85 -10.32
C LYS A 44 6.14 -13.60 -11.82
N GLU A 45 5.76 -14.59 -12.60
CA GLU A 45 5.76 -14.52 -14.06
C GLU A 45 4.74 -13.48 -14.56
N LYS A 46 3.54 -13.46 -13.96
CA LYS A 46 2.50 -12.48 -14.30
C LYS A 46 2.93 -11.08 -13.89
N PHE A 47 3.51 -10.90 -12.72
CA PHE A 47 3.97 -9.60 -12.28
C PHE A 47 5.13 -9.07 -13.15
N SER A 48 6.13 -9.90 -13.41
CA SER A 48 7.29 -9.57 -14.25
C SER A 48 6.90 -9.18 -15.68
N ALA A 49 5.88 -9.83 -16.25
CA ALA A 49 5.37 -9.47 -17.58
C ALA A 49 4.76 -8.05 -17.65
N HIS A 50 4.44 -7.44 -16.50
CA HIS A 50 3.66 -6.21 -16.42
C HIS A 50 4.44 -5.00 -15.86
N LEU A 51 5.55 -5.22 -15.12
CA LEU A 51 6.36 -4.21 -14.43
C LEU A 51 6.67 -2.93 -15.24
N GLY A 52 6.99 -3.06 -16.53
CA GLY A 52 7.43 -1.93 -17.37
C GLY A 52 6.34 -0.96 -17.82
N ASN A 53 5.05 -1.29 -17.63
CA ASN A 53 3.93 -0.60 -18.28
C ASN A 53 3.06 0.26 -17.36
N TYR A 54 3.38 0.32 -16.06
CA TYR A 54 2.53 0.99 -15.07
C TYR A 54 3.18 2.22 -14.47
N ARG A 55 2.37 3.26 -14.31
CA ARG A 55 2.78 4.52 -13.71
C ARG A 55 2.75 4.42 -12.18
N VAL A 56 1.80 3.66 -11.65
CA VAL A 56 1.66 3.33 -10.22
C VAL A 56 1.78 1.82 -10.04
N LEU A 57 2.58 1.37 -9.08
CA LEU A 57 2.53 0.01 -8.57
C LEU A 57 2.06 0.05 -7.12
N HIS A 58 1.09 -0.78 -6.77
CA HIS A 58 0.56 -0.86 -5.42
C HIS A 58 0.74 -2.28 -4.87
N PHE A 59 1.38 -2.38 -3.72
CA PHE A 59 1.68 -3.64 -3.05
C PHE A 59 0.97 -3.69 -1.70
N ALA A 60 -0.09 -4.48 -1.64
CA ALA A 60 -0.83 -4.80 -0.42
C ALA A 60 -0.50 -6.24 0.01
N ILE A 61 0.78 -6.54 0.20
CA ILE A 61 1.33 -7.89 0.40
C ILE A 61 2.45 -7.91 1.42
N HIS A 62 2.62 -9.04 2.12
CA HIS A 62 3.69 -9.17 3.10
C HIS A 62 5.07 -9.03 2.45
N GLY A 63 5.99 -8.38 3.15
CA GLY A 63 7.39 -8.26 2.75
C GLY A 63 8.31 -8.72 3.87
N SER A 64 9.46 -9.25 3.49
CA SER A 64 10.58 -9.54 4.40
C SER A 64 11.79 -8.68 4.03
N LEU A 65 12.46 -8.17 5.05
CA LEU A 65 13.73 -7.46 4.88
C LEU A 65 14.89 -8.35 5.33
N SER A 66 15.93 -8.42 4.50
CA SER A 66 17.22 -8.93 4.95
C SER A 66 18.07 -7.76 5.44
N LYS A 67 18.30 -7.69 6.77
CA LYS A 67 19.13 -6.64 7.39
C LYS A 67 20.62 -6.80 7.05
N GLU A 68 21.05 -8.02 6.82
CA GLU A 68 22.44 -8.36 6.49
C GLU A 68 22.74 -8.07 5.01
N VAL A 69 21.77 -8.35 4.13
CA VAL A 69 21.93 -8.17 2.69
C VAL A 69 20.65 -7.51 2.12
N PRO A 70 20.55 -6.16 2.16
CA PRO A 70 19.33 -5.45 1.77
C PRO A 70 18.81 -5.76 0.35
N VAL A 71 19.68 -6.14 -0.58
CA VAL A 71 19.30 -6.54 -1.96
C VAL A 71 18.53 -7.87 -2.01
N LEU A 72 18.55 -8.65 -0.94
CA LEU A 72 17.76 -9.88 -0.80
C LEU A 72 16.41 -9.64 -0.11
N SER A 73 16.12 -8.40 0.27
CA SER A 73 14.79 -8.04 0.75
C SER A 73 13.76 -8.35 -0.32
N ALA A 74 12.65 -8.94 0.08
CA ALA A 74 11.71 -9.55 -0.81
C ALA A 74 10.28 -9.16 -0.48
N ILE A 75 9.48 -9.04 -1.53
CA ILE A 75 8.04 -9.09 -1.42
C ILE A 75 7.59 -10.53 -1.68
N HIS A 76 6.73 -11.07 -0.82
CA HIS A 76 6.21 -12.42 -0.95
C HIS A 76 5.04 -12.47 -1.93
N LEU A 77 5.06 -13.47 -2.80
CA LEU A 77 4.02 -13.72 -3.79
C LEU A 77 3.25 -15.00 -3.48
N SER A 78 2.07 -15.12 -4.08
CA SER A 78 1.11 -16.21 -3.85
C SER A 78 1.63 -17.62 -4.16
N ASP A 79 2.70 -17.74 -4.94
CA ASP A 79 3.32 -19.00 -5.35
C ASP A 79 4.54 -19.36 -4.49
N SER A 80 4.69 -18.74 -3.31
CA SER A 80 5.88 -18.86 -2.45
C SER A 80 7.18 -18.41 -3.15
N GLN A 81 7.08 -17.73 -4.29
CA GLN A 81 8.19 -17.02 -4.88
C GLN A 81 8.33 -15.65 -4.23
N ASN A 82 9.55 -15.14 -4.29
CA ASN A 82 9.90 -13.83 -3.78
C ASN A 82 10.29 -12.95 -4.96
N ILE A 83 9.81 -11.71 -4.95
CA ILE A 83 10.38 -10.65 -5.77
C ILE A 83 11.41 -9.96 -4.91
N THR A 84 12.67 -10.26 -5.16
CA THR A 84 13.73 -9.53 -4.50
C THR A 84 13.88 -8.16 -5.13
N VAL A 85 14.56 -7.30 -4.39
CA VAL A 85 15.13 -6.08 -4.93
C VAL A 85 15.93 -6.35 -6.20
N GLU A 86 16.76 -7.39 -6.19
CA GLU A 86 17.62 -7.74 -7.31
C GLU A 86 16.79 -8.05 -8.56
N ASP A 87 15.69 -8.80 -8.41
CA ASP A 87 14.74 -9.05 -9.50
C ASP A 87 14.19 -7.73 -10.06
N SER A 88 13.89 -6.77 -9.19
CA SER A 88 13.33 -5.47 -9.57
C SER A 88 14.34 -4.56 -10.29
N MET A 89 15.61 -4.59 -9.86
CA MET A 89 16.70 -3.87 -10.52
C MET A 89 17.01 -4.43 -11.91
N CYS A 90 16.88 -5.76 -12.08
CA CYS A 90 17.13 -6.44 -13.34
C CYS A 90 16.01 -6.25 -14.39
N GLN A 91 14.82 -5.78 -13.99
CA GLN A 91 13.62 -5.76 -14.85
C GLN A 91 13.14 -4.36 -15.30
N ASP A 92 14.02 -3.35 -15.30
CA ASP A 92 13.73 -2.00 -15.82
C ASP A 92 12.44 -1.39 -15.21
N LEU A 93 12.41 -1.36 -13.88
CA LEU A 93 11.29 -0.83 -13.11
C LEU A 93 11.17 0.70 -13.28
N ARG A 94 10.23 1.14 -14.14
CA ARG A 94 10.03 2.56 -14.51
C ARG A 94 8.82 3.23 -13.88
N ALA A 95 8.32 2.69 -12.77
CA ALA A 95 7.15 3.25 -12.08
C ALA A 95 7.44 4.68 -11.57
N GLU A 96 6.46 5.56 -11.69
CA GLU A 96 6.57 6.92 -11.12
C GLU A 96 6.20 6.94 -9.64
N LEU A 97 5.35 6.02 -9.21
CA LEU A 97 4.98 5.83 -7.82
C LEU A 97 4.90 4.34 -7.49
N VAL A 98 5.57 3.91 -6.42
CA VAL A 98 5.30 2.63 -5.76
C VAL A 98 4.63 2.90 -4.42
N VAL A 99 3.54 2.20 -4.13
CA VAL A 99 2.82 2.25 -2.85
C VAL A 99 3.02 0.92 -2.13
N LEU A 100 3.56 0.98 -0.93
CA LEU A 100 3.76 -0.16 -0.03
C LEU A 100 2.76 0.01 1.13
N SER A 101 1.58 -0.62 1.02
CA SER A 101 0.54 -0.51 2.06
C SER A 101 0.69 -1.55 3.18
N ALA A 102 1.55 -2.55 2.99
CA ALA A 102 1.68 -3.66 3.93
C ALA A 102 2.57 -3.37 5.15
N CYS A 103 1.92 -3.13 6.28
CA CYS A 103 2.46 -3.29 7.64
C CYS A 103 1.46 -4.03 8.54
N ASN A 104 0.69 -4.97 7.98
CA ASN A 104 -0.16 -5.87 8.76
C ASN A 104 0.65 -7.09 9.20
N THR A 105 1.51 -6.92 10.19
CA THR A 105 2.16 -8.05 10.84
C THR A 105 1.22 -8.64 11.89
N GLY A 106 0.15 -9.28 11.42
CA GLY A 106 -0.69 -10.19 12.21
C GLY A 106 0.07 -11.41 12.77
N ARG A 107 1.40 -11.47 12.59
CA ARG A 107 2.29 -12.49 13.16
C ARG A 107 3.13 -12.01 14.35
N GLY A 108 2.94 -10.79 14.85
CA GLY A 108 3.64 -10.31 16.05
C GLY A 108 5.12 -9.97 15.85
N GLU A 109 5.67 -10.12 14.64
CA GLU A 109 6.96 -9.55 14.28
C GLU A 109 6.76 -8.13 13.80
N VAL A 110 6.97 -7.15 14.68
CA VAL A 110 6.98 -5.73 14.33
C VAL A 110 8.04 -5.52 13.25
N THR A 111 7.61 -5.30 12.00
CA THR A 111 8.53 -4.71 11.01
C THR A 111 8.80 -3.30 11.48
N ASN A 112 10.04 -3.03 11.89
CA ASN A 112 10.42 -1.68 12.31
C ASN A 112 10.39 -0.78 11.06
N GLY A 113 9.84 0.43 11.13
CA GLY A 113 9.75 1.35 9.98
C GLY A 113 11.07 1.63 9.25
N HIS A 114 12.22 1.37 9.88
CA HIS A 114 13.53 1.37 9.23
C HIS A 114 13.67 0.35 8.09
N ASP A 115 13.04 -0.80 8.23
CA ASP A 115 13.14 -1.89 7.26
C ASP A 115 12.47 -1.46 5.94
N MET A 116 11.28 -0.86 6.06
CA MET A 116 10.53 -0.33 4.92
C MET A 116 11.22 0.87 4.25
N ILE A 117 11.94 1.71 4.99
CA ILE A 117 12.80 2.76 4.41
C ILE A 117 13.93 2.15 3.57
N GLY A 118 14.54 1.06 4.04
CA GLY A 118 15.58 0.33 3.30
C GLY A 118 15.05 -0.17 1.96
N PHE A 119 13.88 -0.80 1.96
CA PHE A 119 13.23 -1.29 0.75
C PHE A 119 12.84 -0.15 -0.21
N ALA A 120 12.33 0.97 0.31
CA ALA A 120 12.01 2.14 -0.49
C ALA A 120 13.26 2.74 -1.17
N ARG A 121 14.38 2.90 -0.46
CA ARG A 121 15.66 3.40 -1.04
C ARG A 121 16.11 2.58 -2.23
N VAL A 122 15.90 1.29 -2.11
CA VAL A 122 16.29 0.32 -3.10
C VAL A 122 15.41 0.39 -4.35
N LEU A 123 14.09 0.54 -4.20
CA LEU A 123 13.18 0.80 -5.33
C LEU A 123 13.55 2.11 -6.05
N LEU A 124 13.93 3.15 -5.30
CA LEU A 124 14.41 4.42 -5.88
C LEU A 124 15.71 4.23 -6.69
N ALA A 125 16.62 3.38 -6.19
CA ALA A 125 17.83 2.99 -6.91
C ALA A 125 17.51 2.19 -8.18
N ALA A 126 16.48 1.34 -8.14
CA ALA A 126 15.99 0.54 -9.28
C ALA A 126 15.29 1.36 -10.38
N GLY A 127 15.00 2.65 -10.16
CA GLY A 127 14.42 3.55 -11.18
C GLY A 127 13.08 4.19 -10.81
N VAL A 128 12.50 3.82 -9.68
CA VAL A 128 11.25 4.41 -9.18
C VAL A 128 11.46 5.88 -8.82
N LYS A 129 10.51 6.77 -9.17
CA LYS A 129 10.61 8.21 -8.85
C LYS A 129 10.18 8.55 -7.42
N SER A 130 9.11 7.91 -6.94
CA SER A 130 8.56 8.13 -5.61
C SER A 130 8.08 6.82 -4.98
N VAL A 131 8.29 6.66 -3.69
CA VAL A 131 7.80 5.51 -2.91
C VAL A 131 6.95 6.02 -1.75
N PHE A 132 5.70 5.56 -1.67
CA PHE A 132 4.83 5.72 -0.52
C PHE A 132 5.02 4.51 0.40
N VAL A 133 5.15 4.75 1.70
CA VAL A 133 5.37 3.68 2.68
C VAL A 133 4.80 4.04 4.05
N SER A 134 4.41 3.02 4.83
CA SER A 134 4.04 3.16 6.25
C SER A 134 5.21 2.81 7.17
N LEU A 135 5.46 3.64 8.19
CA LEU A 135 6.52 3.42 9.17
C LEU A 135 6.12 2.51 10.34
N TRP A 136 4.82 2.39 10.63
CA TRP A 136 4.28 1.49 11.64
C TRP A 136 2.89 0.99 11.24
N SER A 137 2.40 -0.03 11.95
CA SER A 137 1.06 -0.59 11.72
C SER A 137 -0.03 0.36 12.19
N VAL A 138 -1.07 0.51 11.38
CA VAL A 138 -2.27 1.33 11.64
C VAL A 138 -3.50 0.49 11.37
N ASP A 139 -4.54 0.65 12.19
CA ASP A 139 -5.82 -0.02 12.03
C ASP A 139 -6.31 -0.05 10.57
N ASP A 140 -6.76 -1.22 10.12
CA ASP A 140 -7.16 -1.51 8.74
C ASP A 140 -8.20 -0.53 8.18
N ASP A 141 -9.13 -0.08 9.01
CA ASP A 141 -10.20 0.85 8.64
C ASP A 141 -9.64 2.24 8.31
N VAL A 142 -8.71 2.72 9.15
CA VAL A 142 -8.02 4.00 8.95
C VAL A 142 -7.10 3.92 7.74
N THR A 143 -6.34 2.84 7.60
CA THR A 143 -5.47 2.60 6.45
C THR A 143 -6.28 2.60 5.16
N SER A 144 -7.38 1.84 5.12
CA SER A 144 -8.31 1.81 3.98
C SER A 144 -8.87 3.18 3.65
N PHE A 145 -9.29 3.95 4.67
CA PHE A 145 -9.80 5.30 4.49
C PHE A 145 -8.73 6.23 3.91
N LEU A 146 -7.53 6.25 4.49
CA LEU A 146 -6.42 7.08 4.06
C LEU A 146 -6.00 6.74 2.63
N MET A 147 -5.90 5.46 2.29
CA MET A 147 -5.51 5.00 0.95
C MET A 147 -6.57 5.36 -0.09
N THR A 148 -7.84 5.16 0.23
CA THR A 148 -8.93 5.59 -0.66
C THR A 148 -8.88 7.10 -0.88
N ARG A 149 -8.64 7.90 0.16
CA ARG A 149 -8.47 9.35 0.04
C ARG A 149 -7.24 9.71 -0.77
N PHE A 150 -6.12 9.04 -0.56
CA PHE A 150 -4.88 9.25 -1.33
C PHE A 150 -5.14 9.07 -2.82
N TYR A 151 -5.76 7.95 -3.22
CA TYR A 151 -6.06 7.66 -4.62
C TYR A 151 -7.12 8.57 -5.22
N GLN A 152 -8.15 8.98 -4.47
CA GLN A 152 -9.11 10.00 -4.90
C GLN A 152 -8.44 11.34 -5.23
N HIS A 153 -7.42 11.75 -4.48
CA HIS A 153 -6.68 12.97 -4.75
C HIS A 153 -5.68 12.77 -5.89
N LEU A 154 -4.98 11.63 -5.93
CA LEU A 154 -4.02 11.30 -6.98
C LEU A 154 -4.65 11.24 -8.38
N GLU A 155 -5.91 10.80 -8.46
CA GLU A 155 -6.63 10.78 -9.73
C GLU A 155 -7.00 12.19 -10.21
N LYS A 156 -7.14 13.16 -9.29
CA LYS A 156 -7.39 14.57 -9.65
C LYS A 156 -6.09 15.29 -10.02
N GLU A 157 -5.05 15.11 -9.22
CA GLU A 157 -3.77 15.80 -9.36
C GLU A 157 -2.61 14.84 -9.14
N TRP A 158 -1.65 14.84 -10.06
CA TRP A 158 -0.45 14.02 -9.91
C TRP A 158 0.58 14.71 -9.03
N SER A 159 0.41 14.58 -7.71
CA SER A 159 1.37 15.06 -6.72
C SER A 159 1.42 14.09 -5.54
N PRO A 160 2.22 13.00 -5.59
CA PRO A 160 2.22 11.98 -4.53
C PRO A 160 2.38 12.54 -3.11
N ALA A 161 3.25 13.54 -2.92
CA ALA A 161 3.43 14.19 -1.62
C ALA A 161 2.22 15.03 -1.22
N GLY A 162 1.66 15.84 -2.14
CA GLY A 162 0.49 16.66 -1.87
C GLY A 162 -0.79 15.83 -1.64
N THR A 163 -0.93 14.72 -2.36
CA THR A 163 -2.07 13.80 -2.24
C THR A 163 -2.00 13.02 -0.93
N LEU A 164 -0.79 12.62 -0.49
CA LEU A 164 -0.58 12.06 0.85
C LEU A 164 -0.93 13.08 1.94
N GLN A 165 -0.44 14.32 1.83
CA GLN A 165 -0.77 15.37 2.79
C GLN A 165 -2.28 15.59 2.91
N ALA A 166 -2.99 15.68 1.77
CA ALA A 166 -4.44 15.82 1.75
C ALA A 166 -5.15 14.61 2.40
N ALA A 167 -4.66 13.40 2.16
CA ALA A 167 -5.19 12.19 2.78
C ALA A 167 -4.96 12.17 4.31
N GLN A 168 -3.77 12.56 4.76
CA GLN A 168 -3.43 12.67 6.19
C GLN A 168 -4.33 13.69 6.90
N LEU A 169 -4.52 14.88 6.31
CA LEU A 169 -5.44 15.90 6.83
C LEU A 169 -6.88 15.39 6.90
N ALA A 170 -7.35 14.69 5.86
CA ALA A 170 -8.68 14.11 5.84
C ALA A 170 -8.87 13.07 6.95
N THR A 171 -7.84 12.24 7.23
CA THR A 171 -7.84 11.25 8.31
C THR A 171 -7.79 11.92 9.68
N GLN A 172 -6.90 12.89 9.89
CA GLN A 172 -6.76 13.64 11.14
C GLN A 172 -8.08 14.30 11.57
N GLN A 173 -8.87 14.79 10.60
CA GLN A 173 -10.15 15.45 10.84
C GLN A 173 -11.35 14.48 10.87
N ALA A 174 -11.13 13.18 10.67
CA ALA A 174 -12.21 12.20 10.61
C ALA A 174 -12.55 11.62 11.99
N THR A 175 -13.84 11.33 12.17
CA THR A 175 -14.34 10.55 13.29
C THR A 175 -14.47 9.08 12.89
N ARG A 176 -14.47 8.17 13.88
CA ARG A 176 -14.75 6.74 13.69
C ARG A 176 -16.07 6.52 12.94
N HIS A 177 -17.10 7.29 13.28
CA HIS A 177 -18.41 7.22 12.60
C HIS A 177 -18.31 7.59 11.12
N LYS A 178 -17.58 8.67 10.79
CA LYS A 178 -17.39 9.11 9.40
C LYS A 178 -16.60 8.09 8.58
N VAL A 179 -15.53 7.53 9.14
CA VAL A 179 -14.75 6.46 8.48
C VAL A 179 -15.61 5.23 8.26
N LYS A 180 -16.34 4.77 9.28
CA LYS A 180 -17.24 3.63 9.15
C LYS A 180 -18.30 3.84 8.06
N GLY A 181 -19.00 4.98 8.07
CA GLY A 181 -20.00 5.31 7.06
C GLY A 181 -19.41 5.43 5.65
N PHE A 182 -18.21 5.99 5.53
CA PHE A 182 -17.47 6.05 4.27
C PHE A 182 -17.14 4.65 3.73
N LEU A 183 -16.55 3.79 4.57
CA LEU A 183 -16.21 2.43 4.18
C LEU A 183 -17.46 1.62 3.86
N GLN A 184 -18.55 1.76 4.62
CA GLN A 184 -19.84 1.12 4.31
C GLN A 184 -20.38 1.52 2.94
N GLY A 185 -20.21 2.79 2.53
CA GLY A 185 -20.56 3.27 1.19
C GLY A 185 -19.71 2.68 0.06
N LEU A 186 -18.50 2.20 0.37
CA LEU A 186 -17.64 1.46 -0.56
C LEU A 186 -17.92 -0.06 -0.52
N ARG A 187 -18.37 -0.58 0.63
CA ARG A 187 -18.59 -2.00 0.95
C ARG A 187 -19.90 -2.58 0.40
N THR A 188 -20.19 -2.38 -0.88
CA THR A 188 -20.94 -3.40 -1.66
C THR A 188 -20.17 -4.73 -1.78
N ILE A 189 -18.99 -4.85 -1.15
CA ILE A 189 -17.93 -5.80 -1.53
C ILE A 189 -17.59 -6.81 -0.40
N GLU A 190 -17.74 -6.47 0.89
CA GLU A 190 -17.64 -7.48 1.98
C GLU A 190 -18.23 -6.92 3.30
N PRO A 191 -19.36 -7.45 3.82
CA PRO A 191 -20.06 -6.93 5.00
C PRO A 191 -19.35 -7.16 6.35
N GLU A 192 -18.35 -8.05 6.40
CA GLU A 192 -17.99 -8.77 7.64
C GLU A 192 -16.61 -8.42 8.22
N LEU A 193 -15.93 -7.39 7.71
CA LEU A 193 -14.71 -6.88 8.34
C LEU A 193 -15.07 -6.29 9.71
N GLU A 194 -14.82 -7.05 10.77
CA GLU A 194 -14.95 -6.60 12.16
C GLU A 194 -13.99 -5.44 12.43
N LEU A 195 -14.53 -4.38 13.04
CA LEU A 195 -13.80 -3.15 13.35
C LEU A 195 -13.07 -3.34 14.69
N THR A 196 -11.95 -4.05 14.69
CA THR A 196 -11.20 -4.39 15.92
C THR A 196 -9.77 -3.88 15.86
N GLY A 197 -9.61 -2.57 15.92
CA GLY A 197 -8.30 -1.91 16.10
C GLY A 197 -8.13 -1.31 17.49
N PRO A 198 -6.91 -1.28 18.06
CA PRO A 198 -6.65 -0.62 19.34
C PRO A 198 -7.04 0.86 19.30
N THR A 199 -7.85 1.28 20.27
CA THR A 199 -8.26 2.67 20.43
C THR A 199 -7.15 3.46 21.14
N TYR A 200 -6.48 4.36 20.43
CA TYR A 200 -5.54 5.32 20.98
C TYR A 200 -6.15 6.73 20.94
N GLY A 201 -6.32 7.37 22.11
CA GLY A 201 -6.84 8.75 22.22
C GLY A 201 -8.33 8.86 22.56
N GLU A 202 -8.84 10.11 22.59
CA GLU A 202 -10.24 10.42 22.94
C GLU A 202 -11.24 9.62 22.11
N THR A 203 -12.22 9.05 22.79
CA THR A 203 -13.19 8.07 22.29
C THR A 203 -13.93 8.59 21.05
N GLY A 204 -13.45 8.27 19.84
CA GLY A 204 -14.17 8.48 18.58
C GLY A 204 -13.47 9.29 17.49
N SER A 205 -12.26 9.78 17.70
CA SER A 205 -11.51 10.61 16.72
C SER A 205 -10.20 9.95 16.24
N TYR A 206 -9.78 10.25 15.01
CA TYR A 206 -8.46 9.87 14.46
C TYR A 206 -7.47 11.05 14.43
N SER A 207 -7.67 12.07 15.27
CA SER A 207 -6.79 13.24 15.36
C SER A 207 -5.37 12.90 15.84
N HIS A 208 -5.22 11.82 16.62
CA HIS A 208 -3.92 11.40 17.13
C HIS A 208 -2.96 10.99 15.98
N PRO A 209 -1.70 11.47 15.97
CA PRO A 209 -0.74 11.21 14.89
C PRO A 209 -0.48 9.73 14.57
N ILE A 210 -0.72 8.83 15.53
CA ILE A 210 -0.56 7.38 15.33
C ILE A 210 -1.33 6.85 14.11
N TYR A 211 -2.43 7.51 13.74
CA TYR A 211 -3.33 7.10 12.66
C TYR A 211 -2.96 7.60 11.26
N TRP A 212 -2.13 8.63 11.14
CA TRP A 212 -1.87 9.29 9.84
C TRP A 212 -0.41 9.70 9.62
N ALA A 213 0.36 9.90 10.69
CA ALA A 213 1.78 10.25 10.59
C ALA A 213 2.74 9.13 10.13
N PRO A 214 2.43 7.81 10.18
CA PRO A 214 3.38 6.81 9.68
C PRO A 214 3.56 6.84 8.17
N PHE A 215 2.55 7.33 7.45
CA PHE A 215 2.55 7.32 6.00
C PHE A 215 3.45 8.44 5.49
N ILE A 216 4.47 8.09 4.71
CA ILE A 216 5.42 9.03 4.13
C ILE A 216 5.62 8.76 2.65
N THR A 217 6.01 9.79 1.90
CA THR A 217 6.53 9.65 0.55
C THR A 217 8.03 9.95 0.53
N ILE A 218 8.82 9.07 -0.08
CA ILE A 218 10.25 9.23 -0.31
C ILE A 218 10.45 9.43 -1.82
N ASN A 219 11.09 10.54 -2.20
CA ASN A 219 11.33 10.87 -3.61
C ASN A 219 12.80 10.61 -3.97
N LYS A 220 13.03 10.25 -5.24
CA LYS A 220 14.38 10.24 -5.82
C LYS A 220 14.88 11.69 -5.88
N SER A 221 16.02 11.93 -5.25
CA SER A 221 16.76 13.19 -5.30
C SER A 221 17.24 13.53 -6.70
#